data_AF-A0A4Y2JST8-F1
#
_entry.id   AF-A0A4Y2JST8-F1
#
_cell.length_a   1.000
_cell.length_b   1.000
_cell.length_c   1.000
_cell.angle_alpha   90.00
_cell.angle_beta   90.00
_cell.angle_gamma   90.00
#
_symmetry.space_group_name_H-M   'P 1'
#
loop_
_entity.id
_entity.type
_entity.pdbx_description
1 polymer ?
#
loop_
_entity_poly.entity_id
_entity_poly.type
_entity_poly.pdbx_seq_one_letter_code
_entity_poly.pdbx_strand_id
1 'polypeptide(L)'
;MNVKFSANRFRGVLDHTLKCVFYAFGVVQGQRRNTCETLRGLSKLIMYNFHYNVMKKEYGDKAELLFTDTDSLTYEVEIEDIYDDMSRHIDINDSSDYPRDHFLFSESNKKKIGCFKDELRSKPIFEFVGLRPKMYTI
;
A
#
# COMPACT_ATOMS: atom_id res chain seq x y z
N MET A 1 -2.56 20.08 8.70
CA MET A 1 -2.14 19.05 9.68
C MET A 1 -0.76 18.59 9.25
N ASN A 2 0.28 18.96 10.01
CA ASN A 2 1.68 18.66 9.64
C ASN A 2 1.96 17.18 9.91
N VAL A 3 1.86 16.36 8.87
CA VAL A 3 2.48 15.03 8.88
C VAL A 3 3.99 15.27 8.86
N LYS A 4 4.66 15.01 9.98
CA LYS A 4 6.13 15.08 10.06
C LYS A 4 6.70 13.93 9.21
N PHE A 5 7.07 14.23 7.97
CA PHE A 5 7.82 13.30 7.13
C PHE A 5 9.27 13.30 7.59
N SER A 6 9.70 12.22 8.26
CA SER A 6 11.09 12.02 8.65
C SER A 6 11.87 11.42 7.47
N ALA A 7 12.12 12.20 6.42
CA ALA A 7 13.12 11.85 5.41
C ALA A 7 14.50 11.83 6.08
N ASN A 8 15.30 10.77 5.85
CA ASN A 8 16.55 10.40 6.55
C ASN A 8 16.39 9.46 7.76
N ARG A 9 15.65 8.36 7.63
CA ARG A 9 15.76 7.23 8.57
C ARG A 9 16.34 6.02 7.86
N PHE A 10 17.56 5.65 8.26
CA PHE A 10 18.00 4.27 8.21
C PHE A 10 17.36 3.61 9.43
N ARG A 11 16.39 2.73 9.22
CA ARG A 11 15.87 1.87 10.28
C ARG A 11 16.15 0.44 9.87
N GLY A 12 16.80 -0.31 10.76
CA GLY A 12 16.70 -1.76 10.72
C GLY A 12 15.25 -2.06 11.06
N VAL A 13 14.48 -2.44 10.05
CA VAL A 13 13.05 -2.67 10.24
C VAL A 13 12.89 -4.08 10.79
N LEU A 14 11.97 -4.24 11.75
CA LEU A 14 11.51 -5.56 12.17
C LEU A 14 10.99 -6.33 10.93
N ASP A 15 10.95 -7.66 10.99
CA ASP A 15 10.75 -8.62 9.87
C ASP A 15 9.47 -8.44 8.99
N HIS A 16 8.72 -7.35 9.17
CA HIS A 16 7.35 -7.15 8.75
C HIS A 16 7.12 -5.73 8.16
N THR A 17 7.82 -5.37 7.09
CA THR A 17 7.46 -4.19 6.27
C THR A 17 6.58 -4.59 5.08
N LEU A 18 5.50 -3.83 4.87
CA LEU A 18 4.53 -4.07 3.80
C LEU A 18 4.53 -2.88 2.82
N LYS A 19 4.73 -3.18 1.54
CA LYS A 19 4.57 -2.20 0.46
C LYS A 19 3.32 -2.52 -0.35
N CYS A 20 2.33 -1.65 -0.23
CA CYS A 20 1.08 -1.76 -0.96
C CYS A 20 1.08 -0.81 -2.17
N VAL A 21 0.72 -1.35 -3.33
CA VAL A 21 0.46 -0.55 -4.55
C VAL A 21 -1.03 -0.55 -4.83
N PHE A 22 -1.58 0.65 -4.98
CA PHE A 22 -2.96 0.90 -5.33
C PHE A 22 -3.18 0.79 -6.83
N TYR A 23 -4.12 -0.06 -7.26
CA TYR A 23 -4.56 -0.05 -8.65
C TYR A 23 -5.53 1.11 -8.90
N ALA A 24 -4.99 2.20 -9.43
CA ALA A 24 -5.77 3.36 -9.84
C ALA A 24 -6.58 3.12 -11.13
N PHE A 25 -7.64 3.90 -11.30
CA PHE A 25 -8.56 3.86 -12.44
C PHE A 25 -7.83 3.91 -13.80
N GLY A 26 -8.24 3.04 -14.73
CA GLY A 26 -7.83 3.12 -16.13
C GLY A 26 -8.36 4.40 -16.78
N VAL A 27 -7.46 5.26 -17.26
CA VAL A 27 -7.84 6.50 -17.95
C VAL A 27 -8.40 6.13 -19.33
N VAL A 28 -9.71 6.34 -19.52
CA VAL A 28 -10.30 6.36 -20.87
C VAL A 28 -9.82 7.64 -21.55
N GLN A 29 -8.93 7.53 -22.52
CA GLN A 29 -8.46 8.66 -23.32
C GLN A 29 -9.66 9.32 -24.04
N GLY A 30 -9.94 10.59 -23.75
CA GLY A 30 -10.91 11.37 -24.53
C GLY A 30 -11.75 12.43 -23.81
N GLN A 31 -11.66 12.61 -22.48
CA GLN A 31 -12.51 13.60 -21.80
C GLN A 31 -11.75 14.82 -21.25
N ARG A 32 -12.49 15.94 -21.12
CA ARG A 32 -12.08 17.31 -20.79
C ARG A 32 -11.04 17.39 -19.66
N ARG A 33 -10.17 18.42 -19.67
CA ARG A 33 -9.05 18.64 -18.71
C ARG A 33 -9.42 18.51 -17.22
N ASN A 34 -10.66 18.83 -16.85
CA ASN A 34 -11.18 18.70 -15.47
C ASN A 34 -11.36 17.25 -15.01
N THR A 35 -11.51 16.29 -15.93
CA THR A 35 -11.68 14.87 -15.58
C THR A 35 -10.44 14.27 -14.92
N CYS A 36 -9.24 14.65 -15.38
CA CYS A 36 -7.97 14.21 -14.79
C CYS A 36 -7.80 14.69 -13.34
N GLU A 37 -8.22 15.91 -13.03
CA GLU A 37 -8.14 16.46 -11.68
C GLU A 37 -9.08 15.74 -10.71
N THR A 38 -10.32 15.48 -11.16
CA THR A 38 -11.30 14.71 -10.38
C THR A 38 -10.84 13.27 -10.14
N LEU A 39 -10.30 12.60 -11.16
CA LEU A 39 -9.75 11.25 -11.04
C LEU A 39 -8.60 11.18 -10.03
N ARG A 40 -7.67 12.15 -10.08
CA ARG A 40 -6.60 12.25 -9.09
C ARG A 40 -7.15 12.50 -7.69
N GLY A 41 -8.15 13.35 -7.55
CA GLY A 41 -8.85 13.59 -6.28
C GLY A 41 -9.45 12.31 -5.69
N LEU A 42 -10.14 11.52 -6.52
CA LEU A 42 -10.72 10.23 -6.13
C LEU A 42 -9.66 9.22 -5.71
N SER A 43 -8.55 9.10 -6.45
CA SER A 43 -7.45 8.20 -6.07
C SER A 43 -6.88 8.53 -4.69
N LYS A 44 -6.64 9.82 -4.42
CA LYS A 44 -6.17 10.29 -3.10
C LYS A 44 -7.18 10.00 -2.00
N LEU A 45 -8.47 10.18 -2.28
CA LEU A 45 -9.53 9.90 -1.32
C LEU A 45 -9.52 8.42 -0.91
N ILE A 46 -9.35 7.50 -1.86
CA ILE A 46 -9.30 6.06 -1.57
C ILE A 46 -8.03 5.72 -0.76
N MET A 47 -6.87 6.27 -1.14
CA MET A 47 -5.62 6.10 -0.37
C MET A 47 -5.74 6.62 1.06
N TYR A 48 -6.37 7.78 1.27
CA TYR A 48 -6.60 8.33 2.61
C TYR A 48 -7.62 7.50 3.39
N ASN A 49 -8.68 7.03 2.74
CA ASN A 49 -9.66 6.15 3.36
C ASN A 49 -8.98 4.87 3.87
N PHE A 50 -8.11 4.26 3.07
CA PHE A 50 -7.34 3.10 3.48
C PHE A 50 -6.40 3.42 4.65
N HIS A 51 -5.64 4.52 4.58
CA HIS A 51 -4.72 4.90 5.65
C HIS A 51 -5.43 5.14 6.99
N TYR A 52 -6.49 5.96 6.99
CA TYR A 52 -7.14 6.38 8.25
C TYR A 52 -8.17 5.37 8.77
N ASN A 53 -8.95 4.74 7.89
CA ASN A 53 -10.06 3.87 8.32
C ASN A 53 -9.70 2.39 8.38
N VAL A 54 -8.63 1.95 7.71
CA VAL A 54 -8.11 0.58 7.80
C VAL A 54 -6.83 0.57 8.63
N MET A 55 -5.71 1.04 8.08
CA MET A 55 -4.39 0.86 8.72
C MET A 55 -4.31 1.50 10.11
N LYS A 56 -4.71 2.77 10.24
CA LYS A 56 -4.63 3.49 11.52
C LYS A 56 -5.65 3.00 12.54
N LYS A 57 -6.77 2.42 12.10
CA LYS A 57 -7.82 1.90 12.98
C LYS A 57 -7.45 0.53 13.54
N GLU A 58 -6.90 -0.34 12.70
CA GLU A 58 -6.51 -1.70 13.08
C GLU A 58 -5.19 -1.73 13.85
N TYR A 59 -4.19 -0.97 13.39
CA TYR A 59 -2.84 -1.06 13.94
C TYR A 59 -2.46 0.10 14.87
N GLY A 60 -3.14 1.24 14.77
CA GLY A 60 -2.88 2.40 15.62
C GLY A 60 -1.42 2.83 15.58
N ASP A 61 -0.74 2.72 16.73
CA ASP A 61 0.67 3.08 16.89
C ASP A 61 1.64 1.98 16.40
N LYS A 62 1.14 0.78 16.09
CA LYS A 62 1.94 -0.35 15.57
C LYS A 62 2.24 -0.25 14.08
N ALA A 63 1.56 0.64 13.35
CA ALA A 63 1.81 0.88 11.93
C ALA A 63 2.34 2.30 11.71
N GLU A 64 3.58 2.40 11.25
CA GLU A 64 4.18 3.68 10.85
C GLU A 64 4.24 3.78 9.32
N LEU A 65 3.74 4.89 8.78
CA LEU A 65 3.81 5.18 7.35
C LEU A 65 5.22 5.69 7.00
N LEU A 66 6.01 4.85 6.32
CA LEU A 66 7.38 5.17 5.93
C LEU A 66 7.44 6.07 4.69
N PHE A 67 6.66 5.73 3.66
CA PHE A 67 6.75 6.40 2.37
C PHE A 67 5.42 6.37 1.61
N THR A 68 5.20 7.39 0.79
CA THR A 68 4.06 7.51 -0.13
C THR A 68 4.52 7.96 -1.50
N ASP A 69 4.06 7.29 -2.56
CA ASP A 69 4.20 7.74 -3.95
C ASP A 69 2.80 7.98 -4.57
N THR A 70 2.77 8.20 -5.88
CA THR A 70 1.60 8.51 -6.72
C THR A 70 0.45 7.52 -6.51
N ASP A 71 0.78 6.26 -6.31
CA ASP A 71 -0.15 5.14 -6.20
C ASP A 71 0.33 4.07 -5.19
N SER A 72 1.34 4.35 -4.36
CA SER A 72 1.84 3.36 -3.40
C SER A 72 2.01 3.92 -2.00
N LEU A 73 1.81 3.04 -1.01
CA LEU A 73 1.99 3.31 0.41
C LEU A 73 2.89 2.23 0.99
N THR A 74 3.93 2.63 1.71
CA THR A 74 4.86 1.72 2.40
C THR A 74 4.73 1.90 3.89
N TYR A 75 4.45 0.80 4.59
CA TYR A 75 4.24 0.77 6.03
C TYR A 75 5.25 -0.14 6.71
N GLU A 76 5.78 0.33 7.83
CA GLU A 76 6.44 -0.48 8.85
C GLU A 76 5.35 -0.91 9.82
N VAL A 77 5.13 -2.21 9.99
CA VAL A 77 4.04 -2.72 10.84
C VAL A 77 4.58 -3.74 11.83
N GLU A 78 4.36 -3.50 13.12
CA GLU A 78 4.81 -4.38 14.21
C GLU A 78 3.74 -5.46 14.52
N ILE A 79 3.75 -6.55 13.76
CA ILE A 79 2.81 -7.69 13.92
C ILE A 79 3.55 -9.02 13.71
N GLU A 80 3.04 -10.10 14.31
CA GLU A 80 3.58 -11.47 14.17
C GLU A 80 3.39 -12.05 12.76
N ASP A 81 2.21 -11.90 12.16
CA ASP A 81 1.93 -12.34 10.78
C ASP A 81 1.05 -11.34 10.02
N ILE A 82 1.62 -10.69 9.00
CA ILE A 82 0.90 -9.76 8.11
C ILE A 82 -0.08 -10.51 7.20
N TYR A 83 0.24 -11.75 6.83
CA TYR A 83 -0.56 -12.53 5.89
C TYR A 83 -1.90 -12.98 6.50
N ASP A 84 -1.93 -13.30 7.80
CA ASP A 84 -3.19 -13.58 8.50
C ASP A 84 -4.13 -12.36 8.47
N ASP A 85 -3.59 -11.16 8.68
CA ASP A 85 -4.42 -9.95 8.66
C ASP A 85 -4.87 -9.55 7.25
N MET A 86 -4.02 -9.79 6.23
CA MET A 86 -4.43 -9.65 4.84
C MET A 86 -5.55 -10.61 4.46
N SER A 87 -5.65 -11.78 5.10
CA SER A 87 -6.75 -12.73 4.90
C SER A 87 -8.10 -12.15 5.36
N ARG A 88 -8.10 -11.37 6.45
CA ARG A 88 -9.31 -10.70 6.99
C ARG A 88 -9.78 -9.58 6.08
N HIS A 89 -8.83 -8.96 5.37
CA HIS A 89 -9.04 -7.86 4.43
C HIS A 89 -9.00 -8.31 2.96
N ILE A 90 -9.42 -9.55 2.67
CA ILE A 90 -9.36 -10.09 1.31
C ILE A 90 -10.16 -9.27 0.30
N ASP A 91 -11.22 -8.59 0.73
CA ASP A 91 -12.08 -7.79 -0.16
C ASP A 91 -11.37 -6.56 -0.77
N ILE A 92 -10.39 -6.01 -0.05
CA ILE A 92 -9.64 -4.82 -0.44
C ILE A 92 -8.26 -5.14 -0.99
N ASN A 93 -7.77 -6.36 -0.78
CA ASN A 93 -6.45 -6.80 -1.20
C ASN A 93 -6.51 -7.68 -2.46
N ASP A 94 -5.56 -7.47 -3.37
CA ASP A 94 -5.30 -8.30 -4.54
C ASP A 94 -4.08 -9.20 -4.26
N SER A 95 -4.35 -10.48 -4.03
CA SER A 95 -3.36 -11.54 -3.81
C SER A 95 -3.15 -12.44 -5.03
N SER A 96 -3.63 -12.02 -6.21
CA SER A 96 -3.56 -12.84 -7.43
C SER A 96 -2.14 -13.06 -7.98
N ASP A 97 -1.18 -12.24 -7.55
CA ASP A 97 0.24 -12.35 -7.92
C ASP A 97 1.04 -13.28 -6.97
N TYR A 98 0.39 -13.89 -5.99
CA TYR A 98 1.06 -14.78 -5.02
C TYR A 98 1.41 -16.13 -5.65
N PRO A 99 2.39 -16.87 -5.09
CA PRO A 99 2.62 -18.26 -5.49
C PRO A 99 1.35 -19.09 -5.32
N ARG A 100 1.07 -20.02 -6.25
CA ARG A 100 -0.11 -20.89 -6.18
C ARG A 100 -0.16 -21.76 -4.93
N ASP A 101 1.00 -22.01 -4.33
CA ASP A 101 1.15 -22.79 -3.10
C ASP A 101 0.85 -21.96 -1.83
N HIS A 102 0.60 -20.65 -1.95
CA HIS A 102 0.33 -19.77 -0.82
C HIS A 102 -1.15 -19.80 -0.44
N PHE A 103 -1.45 -19.87 0.87
CA PHE A 103 -2.81 -19.92 1.42
C PHE A 103 -3.69 -18.70 1.11
N LEU A 104 -3.10 -17.60 0.64
CA LEU A 104 -3.79 -16.36 0.29
C LEU A 104 -4.03 -16.21 -1.21
N PHE A 105 -3.53 -17.13 -2.03
CA PHE A 105 -3.65 -17.03 -3.47
C PHE A 105 -5.14 -17.04 -3.88
N SER A 106 -5.60 -15.94 -4.48
CA SER A 106 -6.97 -15.79 -4.96
C SER A 106 -6.99 -14.94 -6.22
N GLU A 107 -7.67 -15.41 -7.25
CA GLU A 107 -7.81 -14.66 -8.51
C GLU A 107 -8.99 -13.68 -8.50
N SER A 108 -9.82 -13.70 -7.45
CA SER A 108 -11.08 -12.94 -7.38
C SER A 108 -10.92 -11.43 -7.49
N ASN A 109 -9.81 -10.86 -7.02
CA ASN A 109 -9.54 -9.42 -7.04
C ASN A 109 -8.44 -9.00 -8.04
N LYS A 110 -8.08 -9.89 -8.97
CA LYS A 110 -7.01 -9.65 -9.94
C LYS A 110 -7.20 -8.35 -10.72
N LYS A 111 -6.31 -7.37 -10.48
CA LYS A 111 -6.34 -6.03 -11.12
C LYS A 111 -7.68 -5.29 -10.97
N LYS A 112 -8.40 -5.59 -9.89
CA LYS A 112 -9.66 -4.90 -9.59
C LYS A 112 -9.36 -3.46 -9.17
N ILE A 113 -10.06 -2.51 -9.79
CA ILE A 113 -9.89 -1.09 -9.51
C ILE A 113 -10.29 -0.83 -8.05
N GLY A 114 -9.47 -0.08 -7.32
CA GLY A 114 -9.74 0.25 -5.92
C GLY A 114 -9.15 -0.74 -4.91
N CYS A 115 -8.53 -1.83 -5.37
CA CYS A 115 -7.83 -2.79 -4.52
C CYS A 115 -6.34 -2.44 -4.39
N PHE A 116 -5.76 -2.83 -3.26
CA PHE A 116 -4.33 -2.75 -2.99
C PHE A 116 -3.68 -4.10 -3.28
N LYS A 117 -2.53 -4.11 -3.93
CA LYS A 117 -1.71 -5.30 -4.07
C LYS A 117 -0.47 -5.17 -3.21
N ASP A 118 0.04 -6.30 -2.76
CA ASP A 118 1.40 -6.39 -2.24
C ASP A 118 2.41 -6.40 -3.40
N GLU A 119 3.37 -5.49 -3.38
CA GLU A 119 4.37 -5.33 -4.45
C GLU A 119 5.38 -6.47 -4.49
N LEU A 120 5.66 -7.10 -3.35
CA LEU A 120 6.75 -8.08 -3.22
C LEU A 120 6.30 -9.52 -3.28
N ARG A 121 4.99 -9.75 -3.49
CA ARG A 121 4.42 -11.06 -3.79
C ARG A 121 4.78 -12.10 -2.74
N SER A 122 4.43 -11.83 -1.48
CA SER A 122 4.75 -12.72 -0.35
C SER A 122 6.24 -12.80 0.02
N LYS A 123 7.04 -11.80 -0.35
CA LYS A 123 8.40 -11.64 0.16
C LYS A 123 8.43 -10.55 1.23
N PRO A 124 8.84 -10.85 2.47
CA PRO A 124 8.98 -9.81 3.49
C PRO A 124 10.11 -8.85 3.12
N ILE A 125 9.91 -7.58 3.46
CA ILE A 125 10.94 -6.54 3.38
C ILE A 125 11.68 -6.53 4.71
N PHE A 126 12.99 -6.71 4.66
CA PHE A 126 13.86 -6.62 5.83
C PHE A 126 14.44 -5.21 6.02
N GLU A 127 14.67 -4.48 4.92
CA GLU A 127 15.35 -3.19 4.96
C GLU A 127 14.64 -2.19 4.05
N PHE A 128 14.50 -0.95 4.53
CA PHE A 128 13.99 0.15 3.74
C PHE A 128 14.84 1.39 3.97
N VAL A 129 15.28 2.03 2.88
CA VAL A 129 16.03 3.29 2.95
C VAL A 129 15.35 4.32 2.05
N GLY A 130 14.77 5.34 2.68
CA GLY A 130 14.16 6.49 2.00
C GLY A 130 14.98 7.77 2.21
N LEU A 131 15.62 8.26 1.15
CA LEU A 131 16.43 9.49 1.20
C LEU A 131 15.61 10.72 0.82
N ARG A 132 14.90 10.65 -0.32
CA ARG A 132 14.14 11.77 -0.88
C ARG A 132 12.89 11.25 -1.61
N PRO A 133 11.90 12.11 -1.90
CA PRO A 133 10.80 11.74 -2.79
C PRO A 133 11.36 11.15 -4.10
N LYS A 134 10.85 9.97 -4.49
CA LYS A 134 11.31 9.18 -5.66
C LYS A 134 12.76 8.68 -5.58
N MET A 135 13.34 8.63 -4.37
CA MET A 135 14.68 8.10 -4.12
C MET A 135 14.65 7.25 -2.84
N TYR A 136 14.36 5.97 -3.05
CA TYR A 136 14.30 4.96 -2.00
C TYR A 136 14.80 3.61 -2.53
N THR A 137 15.23 2.73 -1.62
CA THR A 137 15.56 1.33 -1.91
C THR A 137 14.94 0.43 -0.85
N ILE A 138 14.62 -0.80 -1.27
CA ILE A 138 13.95 -1.86 -0.52
C ILE A 138 14.65 -3.16 -0.85
#